data_AF-A0A958TNR9-F1
#
_entry.id   AF-A0A958TNR9-F1
#
_cell.length_a   1.000
_cell.length_b   1.000
_cell.length_c   1.000
_cell.angle_alpha   90.00
_cell.angle_beta   90.00
_cell.angle_gamma   90.00
#
_symmetry.space_group_name_H-M   'P 1'
#
loop_
_entity.id
_entity.type
_entity.pdbx_description
1 polymer ?
#
loop_
_entity_poly.entity_id
_entity_poly.type
_entity_poly.pdbx_seq_one_letter_code
_entity_poly.pdbx_strand_id
1 'polypeptide(L)'
;MNTFLKRLVLILTIIAIGLFLYSYFVENLFAKRLSPKDIVRFELNDTELEVTYNRPSKKGREIFGALVPFNEVWRTGANEATTFSTNTDLMVEGVFVPKGD
;
A
#
# COMPACT_ATOMS: atom_id res chain seq x y z
N MET A 1 -6.10 14.56 44.31
CA MET A 1 -5.44 13.72 43.29
C MET A 1 -4.12 13.17 43.83
N ASN A 2 -3.98 11.85 43.79
CA ASN A 2 -2.91 11.05 44.36
C ASN A 2 -1.58 11.40 43.66
N THR A 3 -0.44 11.34 44.36
CA THR A 3 0.89 11.64 43.78
C THR A 3 1.20 10.78 42.55
N PHE A 4 0.75 9.52 42.55
CA PHE A 4 0.81 8.63 41.40
C PHE A 4 0.04 9.19 40.17
N LEU A 5 -1.20 9.63 40.37
CA LEU A 5 -2.04 10.13 39.28
C LEU A 5 -1.50 11.43 38.67
N LYS A 6 -0.89 12.30 39.49
CA LYS A 6 -0.20 13.51 38.99
C LYS A 6 1.00 13.17 38.09
N ARG A 7 1.82 12.18 38.48
CA ARG A 7 2.98 11.73 37.69
C ARG A 7 2.53 11.07 36.38
N LEU A 8 1.48 10.24 36.44
CA LEU A 8 0.90 9.61 35.26
C LEU A 8 0.41 10.65 34.25
N VAL A 9 -0.35 11.65 34.72
CA VAL A 9 -0.84 12.74 33.86
C VAL A 9 0.32 13.51 33.23
N LEU A 10 1.37 13.84 34.01
CA LEU A 10 2.57 14.54 33.51
C LEU A 10 3.30 13.75 32.41
N ILE A 11 3.47 12.44 32.59
CA ILE A 11 4.14 11.60 31.59
C ILE A 11 3.31 11.55 30.30
N LEU A 12 1.99 11.39 30.40
CA LEU A 12 1.10 11.36 29.24
C LEU A 12 1.10 12.71 28.50
N THR A 13 1.15 13.85 29.21
CA THR A 13 1.27 15.16 28.55
C THR A 13 2.62 15.32 27.84
N ILE A 14 3.74 14.87 28.44
CA ILE A 14 5.04 14.93 27.78
C ILE A 14 5.04 14.08 26.50
N ILE A 15 4.46 12.87 26.55
CA ILE A 15 4.33 12.01 25.37
C ILE A 15 3.45 12.67 24.30
N ALA A 16 2.32 13.26 24.69
CA ALA A 16 1.43 13.94 23.76
C ALA A 16 2.11 15.14 23.08
N ILE A 17 2.87 15.95 23.83
CA ILE A 17 3.65 17.08 23.30
C ILE A 17 4.73 16.56 22.35
N GLY A 18 5.43 15.49 22.71
CA GLY A 18 6.44 14.86 21.85
C GLY A 18 5.86 14.38 20.51
N LEU A 19 4.71 13.70 20.55
CA LEU A 19 4.00 13.25 19.35
C LEU A 19 3.50 14.42 18.49
N PHE A 20 3.02 15.50 19.12
CA PHE A 20 2.57 16.70 18.44
C PHE A 20 3.73 17.44 17.75
N LEU A 21 4.87 17.57 18.42
CA LEU A 21 6.07 18.13 17.80
C LEU A 21 6.55 17.26 16.64
N TYR A 22 6.57 15.93 16.83
CA TYR A 22 6.95 15.00 15.77
C TYR A 22 6.05 15.13 14.53
N SER A 23 4.73 15.23 14.69
CA SER A 23 3.82 15.38 13.55
C SER A 23 3.95 16.73 12.84
N TYR A 24 4.41 17.78 13.53
CA TYR A 24 4.68 19.08 12.93
C TYR A 24 5.97 19.09 12.10
N PHE A 25 7.03 18.43 12.59
CA PHE A 25 8.34 18.40 11.90
C PHE A 25 8.43 17.35 10.79
N VAL A 26 7.62 16.28 10.85
CA VAL A 26 7.61 15.25 9.79
C VAL A 26 6.58 15.62 8.73
N GLU A 27 7.07 16.21 7.64
CA GLU A 27 6.27 16.44 6.45
C GLU A 27 5.84 15.10 5.83
N ASN A 28 4.68 15.10 5.16
CA ASN A 28 4.19 13.98 4.36
C ASN A 28 3.91 12.68 5.13
N LEU A 29 3.76 12.73 6.47
CA LEU A 29 3.44 11.56 7.29
C LEU A 29 2.16 10.83 6.81
N PHE A 30 1.20 11.57 6.27
CA PHE A 30 -0.06 11.06 5.72
C PHE A 30 -0.16 11.24 4.20
N ALA A 31 0.95 11.45 3.51
CA ALA A 31 0.93 11.64 2.07
C ALA A 31 0.39 10.39 1.36
N LYS A 32 -0.49 10.62 0.39
CA LYS A 32 -1.00 9.53 -0.45
C LYS A 32 0.12 8.97 -1.32
N ARG A 33 0.17 7.64 -1.42
CA ARG A 33 1.10 6.95 -2.33
C ARG A 33 0.98 7.52 -3.75
N LEU A 34 2.12 7.73 -4.43
CA LEU A 34 2.11 8.28 -5.78
C LEU A 34 1.47 7.33 -6.79
N SER A 35 1.65 6.04 -6.58
CA SER A 35 0.99 4.95 -7.27
C SER A 35 -0.03 4.34 -6.30
N PRO A 36 -1.29 4.77 -6.31
CA PRO A 36 -2.31 4.24 -5.41
C PRO A 36 -2.56 2.75 -5.68
N LYS A 37 -2.90 2.02 -4.62
CA LYS A 37 -3.37 0.63 -4.70
C LYS A 37 -4.81 0.64 -5.22
N ASP A 38 -5.12 -0.32 -6.08
CA ASP A 38 -6.45 -0.53 -6.61
C ASP A 38 -6.78 -2.02 -6.68
N ILE A 39 -8.08 -2.31 -6.76
CA ILE A 39 -8.62 -3.66 -6.74
C ILE A 39 -9.74 -3.76 -7.78
N VAL A 40 -9.64 -4.75 -8.66
CA VAL A 40 -10.72 -5.12 -9.58
C VAL A 40 -11.31 -6.43 -9.09
N ARG A 41 -12.65 -6.46 -8.94
CA ARG A 41 -13.40 -7.64 -8.54
C ARG A 41 -14.32 -8.07 -9.67
N PHE A 42 -14.45 -9.37 -9.84
CA PHE A 42 -15.40 -10.00 -10.74
C PHE A 42 -16.10 -11.13 -10.01
N GLU A 43 -17.43 -11.12 -10.07
CA GLU A 43 -18.28 -12.09 -9.39
C GLU A 43 -19.21 -12.74 -10.41
N LEU A 44 -19.27 -14.06 -10.39
CA LEU A 44 -20.18 -14.84 -11.22
C LEU A 44 -20.70 -16.03 -10.39
N ASN A 45 -21.98 -15.98 -10.02
CA ASN A 45 -22.58 -16.92 -9.06
C ASN A 45 -21.77 -16.94 -7.75
N ASP A 46 -21.26 -18.10 -7.34
CA ASP A 46 -20.41 -18.27 -6.14
C ASP A 46 -18.91 -18.06 -6.43
N THR A 47 -18.51 -17.78 -7.68
CA THR A 47 -17.11 -17.54 -8.05
C THR A 47 -16.76 -16.07 -7.89
N GLU A 48 -15.75 -15.80 -7.06
CA GLU A 48 -15.18 -14.48 -6.82
C GLU A 48 -13.73 -14.46 -7.30
N LEU A 49 -13.41 -13.47 -8.14
CA LEU A 49 -12.06 -13.21 -8.64
C LEU A 49 -11.64 -11.81 -8.20
N GLU A 50 -10.43 -11.67 -7.70
CA GLU A 50 -9.85 -10.38 -7.31
C GLU A 50 -8.47 -10.19 -7.94
N VAL A 51 -8.23 -9.01 -8.51
CA VAL A 51 -6.88 -8.56 -8.91
C VAL A 51 -6.53 -7.34 -8.09
N THR A 52 -5.51 -7.45 -7.24
CA THR A 52 -4.94 -6.32 -6.50
C THR A 52 -3.68 -5.84 -7.19
N TYR A 53 -3.60 -4.54 -7.47
CA TYR A 53 -2.49 -3.94 -8.21
C TYR A 53 -2.25 -2.50 -7.81
N ASN A 54 -1.18 -1.92 -8.33
CA ASN A 54 -0.82 -0.53 -8.11
C ASN A 54 -0.93 0.24 -9.43
N ARG A 55 -1.56 1.43 -9.42
CA ARG A 55 -1.81 2.26 -10.62
C ARG A 55 -0.83 3.44 -10.69
N PRO A 56 0.38 3.30 -11.27
CA PRO A 56 1.31 4.42 -11.40
C PRO A 56 0.84 5.42 -12.47
N SER A 57 0.94 6.71 -12.17
CA SER A 57 0.71 7.80 -13.14
C SER A 57 2.01 8.55 -13.44
N LYS A 58 2.15 9.06 -14.66
CA LYS A 58 3.34 9.84 -15.09
C LYS A 58 3.57 11.05 -14.17
N LYS A 59 2.50 11.75 -13.77
CA LYS A 59 2.55 12.96 -12.93
C LYS A 59 3.54 14.01 -13.44
N GLY A 60 3.59 14.19 -14.77
CA GLY A 60 4.52 15.12 -15.42
C GLY A 60 6.00 14.68 -15.43
N ARG A 61 6.35 13.53 -14.85
CA ARG A 61 7.74 13.03 -14.81
C ARG A 61 8.18 12.51 -16.16
N GLU A 62 9.46 12.69 -16.47
CA GLU A 62 10.12 11.89 -17.50
C GLU A 62 10.26 10.45 -16.98
N ILE A 63 9.79 9.48 -17.76
CA ILE A 63 9.72 8.08 -17.35
C ILE A 63 10.88 7.32 -17.95
N PHE A 64 10.91 7.20 -19.27
CA PHE A 64 11.95 6.45 -19.98
C PHE A 64 13.22 7.29 -20.11
N GLY A 65 14.36 6.68 -19.80
CA GLY A 65 15.66 7.37 -19.72
C GLY A 65 15.90 8.12 -18.41
N ALA A 66 14.91 8.17 -17.51
CA ALA A 66 15.03 8.75 -16.18
C ALA A 66 14.62 7.74 -15.10
N LEU A 67 13.31 7.59 -14.84
CA LEU A 67 12.81 6.62 -13.86
C LEU A 67 13.01 5.17 -14.33
N VAL A 68 12.83 4.90 -15.61
CA VAL A 68 13.12 3.62 -16.25
C VAL A 68 14.37 3.82 -17.10
N PRO A 69 15.56 3.52 -16.56
CA PRO A 69 16.82 3.74 -17.26
C PRO A 69 16.94 2.80 -18.46
N PHE A 70 17.61 3.28 -19.51
CA PHE A 70 17.90 2.46 -20.69
C PHE A 70 19.14 1.61 -20.45
N ASN A 71 19.10 0.35 -20.90
CA ASN A 71 20.22 -0.60 -20.83
C ASN A 71 20.72 -0.90 -19.40
N GLU A 72 19.91 -0.59 -18.39
CA GLU A 72 20.19 -0.93 -16.99
C GLU A 72 19.13 -1.88 -16.43
N VAL A 73 19.53 -2.65 -15.44
CA VAL A 73 18.60 -3.50 -14.69
C VAL A 73 17.73 -2.60 -13.82
N TRP A 74 16.42 -2.72 -13.99
CA TRP A 74 15.42 -1.95 -13.26
C TRP A 74 14.31 -2.87 -12.72
N ARG A 75 13.75 -2.54 -11.56
CA ARG A 75 12.62 -3.30 -10.99
C ARG A 75 11.32 -2.93 -11.70
N THR A 76 10.57 -3.92 -12.18
CA THR A 76 9.26 -3.67 -12.79
C THR A 76 8.24 -3.29 -11.72
N GLY A 77 7.71 -2.06 -11.79
CA GLY A 77 6.62 -1.60 -10.91
C GLY A 77 7.05 -0.58 -9.86
N ALA A 78 6.09 0.20 -9.35
CA ALA A 78 6.36 1.24 -8.36
C ALA A 78 6.30 0.72 -6.91
N ASN A 79 5.52 -0.33 -6.64
CA ASN A 79 5.16 -0.81 -5.30
C ASN A 79 5.13 -2.36 -5.26
N GLU A 80 4.23 -2.94 -4.45
CA GLU A 80 3.99 -4.39 -4.34
C GLU A 80 3.56 -5.00 -5.69
N ALA A 81 3.85 -6.30 -5.87
CA ALA A 81 3.49 -7.05 -7.07
C ALA A 81 1.96 -7.13 -7.24
N THR A 82 1.53 -7.29 -8.49
CA THR A 82 0.11 -7.57 -8.78
C THR A 82 -0.21 -8.98 -8.31
N THR A 83 -1.28 -9.13 -7.53
CA THR A 83 -1.74 -10.42 -7.01
C THR A 83 -3.12 -10.74 -7.58
N PHE A 84 -3.38 -12.02 -7.77
CA PHE A 84 -4.67 -12.55 -8.22
C PHE A 84 -5.18 -13.51 -7.15
N SER A 85 -6.43 -13.35 -6.73
CA SER A 85 -7.06 -14.21 -5.76
C SER A 85 -8.35 -14.80 -6.34
N THR A 86 -8.62 -16.05 -6.01
CA THR A 86 -9.88 -16.72 -6.35
C THR A 86 -10.36 -17.66 -5.26
N ASN A 87 -11.67 -17.67 -5.02
CA ASN A 87 -12.29 -18.50 -3.99
C ASN A 87 -12.58 -19.95 -4.47
N THR A 88 -12.41 -20.24 -5.76
CA THR A 88 -12.69 -21.56 -6.37
C THR A 88 -11.55 -21.98 -7.29
N ASP A 89 -11.44 -23.28 -7.56
CA ASP A 89 -10.45 -23.78 -8.54
C ASP A 89 -10.90 -23.40 -9.95
N LEU A 90 -9.96 -22.93 -10.78
CA LEU A 90 -10.22 -22.44 -12.13
C LEU A 90 -9.50 -23.26 -13.20
N MET A 91 -10.03 -23.20 -14.42
CA MET A 91 -9.39 -23.68 -15.64
C MET A 91 -9.30 -22.52 -16.63
N VAL A 92 -8.08 -22.04 -16.89
CA VAL A 92 -7.83 -20.89 -17.79
C VAL A 92 -7.02 -21.38 -18.98
N GLU A 93 -7.62 -21.40 -20.17
CA GLU A 93 -6.98 -21.89 -21.40
C GLU A 93 -6.32 -23.28 -21.26
N GLY A 94 -6.92 -24.17 -20.47
CA GLY A 94 -6.39 -25.51 -20.20
C GLY A 94 -5.36 -25.58 -19.08
N VAL A 95 -5.06 -24.46 -18.41
CA VAL A 95 -4.21 -24.39 -17.22
C VAL A 95 -5.07 -24.46 -15.97
N PHE A 96 -4.78 -25.41 -15.09
CA PHE A 96 -5.41 -25.51 -13.78
C PHE A 96 -4.83 -24.47 -12.82
N VAL A 97 -5.70 -23.68 -12.19
CA VAL A 97 -5.34 -22.67 -11.19
C VAL A 97 -6.09 -23.01 -9.90
N PRO A 98 -5.42 -23.41 -8.82
CA PRO A 98 -6.09 -23.70 -7.56
C PRO A 98 -6.64 -22.42 -6.91
N LYS A 99 -7.65 -22.58 -6.07
CA LYS A 99 -8.14 -21.49 -5.21
C LYS A 99 -7.04 -20.96 -4.29
N GLY A 100 -7.09 -19.66 -4.00
CA GLY A 100 -6.12 -18.95 -3.16
C GLY A 100 -5.55 -17.71 -3.85
N ASP A 101 -4.42 -17.25 -3.31
CA ASP A 101 -3.65 -16.06 -3.72
C ASP A 101 -2.38 -16.42 -4.52
#